data_AF-A0A2M7KU67-F1
#
_entry.id   AF-A0A2M7KU67-F1
#
_cell.length_a   1.000
_cell.length_b   1.000
_cell.length_c   1.000
_cell.angle_alpha   90.00
_cell.angle_beta   90.00
_cell.angle_gamma   90.00
#
_symmetry.space_group_name_H-M   'P 1'
#
loop_
_entity.id
_entity.type
_entity.pdbx_description
1 polymer ?
#
loop_
_entity_poly.entity_id
_entity_poly.type
_entity_poly.pdbx_seq_one_letter_code
_entity_poly.pdbx_strand_id
1 'polypeptide(L)'
;MTLDEILRDIHALEEDLLAYERKYGVLSETFYESYVSGEEPAEDAWVLDWGDWAGAYEIWLRRHQQYRALVASLRGGSPLARLIERAARREPIPVAA
;
A
#
# COMPACT_ATOMS: atom_id res chain seq x y z
N MET A 1 6.70 -4.77 13.76
CA MET A 1 6.30 -4.93 12.35
C MET A 1 7.30 -5.84 11.64
N THR A 2 6.84 -6.78 10.84
CA THR A 2 7.64 -7.75 10.06
C THR A 2 7.38 -7.59 8.56
N LEU A 3 8.21 -8.19 7.72
CA LEU A 3 8.00 -8.21 6.26
C LEU A 3 6.63 -8.80 5.88
N ASP A 4 6.21 -9.87 6.56
CA ASP A 4 4.92 -10.55 6.34
C ASP A 4 3.74 -9.68 6.80
N GLU A 5 3.88 -8.95 7.91
CA GLU A 5 2.86 -7.99 8.35
C GLU A 5 2.71 -6.83 7.36
N ILE A 6 3.81 -6.25 6.85
CA ILE A 6 3.73 -5.21 5.81
C ILE A 6 3.02 -5.74 4.56
N LEU A 7 3.33 -6.97 4.15
CA LEU A 7 2.72 -7.56 2.95
C LEU A 7 1.22 -7.78 3.13
N ARG A 8 0.79 -8.23 4.32
CA ARG A 8 -0.63 -8.37 4.65
C ARG A 8 -1.34 -7.02 4.68
N ASP A 9 -0.72 -6.00 5.25
CA ASP A 9 -1.26 -4.63 5.25
C ASP A 9 -1.44 -4.12 3.81
N ILE A 10 -0.45 -4.35 2.93
CA ILE A 10 -0.53 -3.99 1.51
C ILE A 10 -1.74 -4.66 0.86
N HIS A 11 -1.90 -5.97 1.01
CA HIS A 11 -2.99 -6.70 0.37
C HIS A 11 -4.37 -6.31 0.91
N ALA A 12 -4.49 -6.06 2.22
CA ALA A 12 -5.74 -5.57 2.79
C ALA A 12 -6.14 -4.20 2.20
N LEU A 13 -5.16 -3.29 2.08
CA LEU A 13 -5.40 -1.98 1.46
C LEU A 13 -5.70 -2.08 -0.03
N GLU A 14 -5.07 -3.01 -0.76
CA GLU A 14 -5.41 -3.28 -2.16
C GLU A 14 -6.87 -3.74 -2.33
N GLU A 15 -7.37 -4.59 -1.44
CA GLU A 15 -8.76 -5.03 -1.44
C GLU A 15 -9.73 -3.87 -1.18
N ASP A 16 -9.41 -3.00 -0.22
CA ASP A 16 -10.19 -1.79 0.08
C ASP A 16 -10.21 -0.84 -1.13
N LEU A 17 -9.05 -0.54 -1.70
CA LEU A 17 -8.91 0.33 -2.87
C LEU A 17 -9.69 -0.23 -4.07
N LEU A 18 -9.58 -1.54 -4.33
CA LEU A 18 -10.29 -2.22 -5.41
C LEU A 18 -11.82 -2.10 -5.25
N ALA A 19 -12.34 -2.09 -4.01
CA ALA A 19 -13.77 -1.89 -3.77
C ALA A 19 -14.23 -0.51 -4.26
N TYR A 20 -13.44 0.54 -4.00
CA TYR A 20 -13.71 1.88 -4.48
C TYR A 20 -13.54 2.01 -5.99
N GLU A 21 -12.48 1.42 -6.57
CA GLU A 21 -12.28 1.42 -8.04
C GLU A 21 -13.47 0.77 -8.77
N ARG A 22 -14.02 -0.31 -8.22
CA ARG A 22 -15.22 -0.96 -8.76
C ARG A 22 -16.48 -0.11 -8.59
N LYS A 23 -16.59 0.63 -7.48
CA LYS A 23 -17.73 1.51 -7.19
C LYS A 23 -17.75 2.73 -8.11
N TYR A 24 -16.60 3.34 -8.37
CA TYR A 24 -16.48 4.61 -9.11
C TYR A 24 -15.97 4.46 -10.54
N GLY A 25 -15.44 3.30 -10.93
CA GLY A 25 -14.98 3.02 -12.29
C GLY A 25 -13.69 3.74 -12.69
N VAL A 26 -12.90 4.20 -11.71
CA VAL A 26 -11.62 4.90 -11.92
C VAL A 26 -10.53 4.22 -11.11
N LEU A 27 -9.29 4.26 -11.62
CA LEU A 27 -8.14 3.73 -10.88
C LEU A 27 -7.80 4.61 -9.69
N SER A 28 -7.27 3.97 -8.65
CA SER A 28 -6.83 4.65 -7.44
C SER A 28 -5.81 5.75 -7.72
N GLU A 29 -4.87 5.52 -8.64
CA GLU A 29 -3.88 6.54 -9.02
C GLU A 29 -4.52 7.81 -9.61
N THR A 30 -5.47 7.63 -10.55
CA THR A 30 -6.18 8.75 -11.20
C THR A 30 -7.00 9.56 -10.18
N PHE A 31 -7.63 8.87 -9.25
CA PHE A 31 -8.37 9.51 -8.17
C PHE A 31 -7.43 10.32 -7.26
N TYR A 32 -6.27 9.77 -6.92
CA TYR A 32 -5.30 10.46 -6.07
C TYR A 32 -4.82 11.77 -6.68
N GLU A 33 -4.60 11.79 -7.99
CA GLU A 33 -4.20 13.00 -8.71
C GLU A 33 -5.24 14.12 -8.54
N SER A 34 -6.53 13.79 -8.69
CA SER A 34 -7.65 14.71 -8.45
C SER A 34 -7.70 15.19 -7.00
N TYR A 35 -7.49 14.27 -6.04
CA TYR A 35 -7.46 14.62 -4.62
C TYR A 35 -6.33 15.61 -4.30
N VAL A 36 -5.11 15.35 -4.81
CA VAL A 36 -3.94 16.21 -4.59
C VAL A 36 -4.07 17.56 -5.31
N SER A 37 -4.79 17.64 -6.44
CA SER A 37 -5.07 18.90 -7.13
C SER A 37 -6.15 19.75 -6.45
N GLY A 38 -6.85 19.21 -5.45
CA GLY A 38 -7.96 19.89 -4.78
C GLY A 38 -9.27 19.86 -5.58
N GLU A 39 -9.36 18.96 -6.56
CA GLU A 39 -10.60 18.72 -7.31
C GLU A 39 -11.48 17.76 -6.49
N GLU A 40 -12.37 18.34 -5.69
CA GLU A 40 -13.37 17.60 -4.91
C GLU A 40 -14.64 17.32 -5.73
N PRO A 41 -15.31 16.18 -5.48
CA PRO A 41 -16.60 15.90 -6.09
C PRO A 41 -17.65 16.93 -5.66
N ALA A 42 -18.53 17.32 -6.58
CA ALA A 42 -19.63 18.23 -6.28
C ALA A 42 -20.75 17.60 -5.43
N GLU A 43 -20.80 16.26 -5.33
CA GLU A 43 -21.79 15.53 -4.52
C GLU A 43 -21.26 15.22 -3.12
N ASP A 44 -21.87 15.82 -2.10
CA ASP A 44 -21.55 15.59 -0.67
C ASP A 44 -21.58 14.10 -0.28
N ALA A 45 -22.43 13.31 -0.93
CA ALA A 45 -22.54 11.87 -0.70
C ALA A 45 -21.26 11.09 -1.05
N TRP A 46 -20.38 11.65 -1.90
CA TRP A 46 -19.14 11.02 -2.33
C TRP A 46 -17.93 11.52 -1.55
N VAL A 47 -18.03 12.67 -0.86
CA VAL A 47 -16.94 13.30 -0.11
C VAL A 47 -16.41 12.39 1.02
N LEU A 48 -17.29 11.65 1.70
CA LEU A 48 -16.89 10.73 2.76
C LEU A 48 -16.07 9.55 2.22
N ASP A 49 -16.57 8.91 1.17
CA ASP A 49 -15.83 7.84 0.47
C ASP A 49 -14.50 8.38 -0.08
N TRP A 50 -14.46 9.65 -0.51
CA TRP A 50 -13.27 10.32 -1.04
C TRP A 50 -12.15 10.44 0.00
N GLY A 51 -12.49 10.86 1.22
CA GLY A 51 -11.52 10.98 2.32
C GLY A 51 -11.00 9.62 2.78
N ASP A 52 -11.90 8.65 2.97
CA ASP A 52 -11.52 7.30 3.41
C ASP A 52 -10.66 6.59 2.37
N TRP A 53 -11.03 6.69 1.09
CA TRP A 53 -10.24 6.16 -0.01
C TRP A 53 -8.86 6.82 -0.09
N ALA A 54 -8.76 8.15 0.03
CA ALA A 54 -7.48 8.86 -0.09
C ALA A 54 -6.55 8.47 1.07
N GLY A 55 -7.10 8.37 2.28
CA GLY A 55 -6.38 7.87 3.44
C GLY A 55 -5.86 6.44 3.24
N ALA A 56 -6.69 5.54 2.72
CA ALA A 56 -6.28 4.17 2.39
C ALA A 56 -5.14 4.15 1.35
N TYR A 57 -5.25 4.95 0.29
CA TYR A 57 -4.25 5.02 -0.77
C TYR A 57 -2.90 5.55 -0.26
N GLU A 58 -2.91 6.58 0.58
CA GLU A 58 -1.69 7.09 1.20
C GLU A 58 -1.02 6.06 2.13
N ILE A 59 -1.81 5.33 2.93
CA ILE A 59 -1.28 4.26 3.78
C ILE A 59 -0.66 3.18 2.89
N TRP A 60 -1.32 2.80 1.79
CA TRP A 60 -0.83 1.81 0.83
C TRP A 60 0.52 2.24 0.23
N LEU A 61 0.64 3.50 -0.20
CA LEU A 61 1.90 4.07 -0.68
C LEU A 61 3.02 4.00 0.37
N ARG A 62 2.72 4.37 1.62
CA ARG A 62 3.67 4.29 2.74
C ARG A 62 4.11 2.86 3.02
N ARG A 63 3.20 1.89 3.01
CA ARG A 63 3.50 0.47 3.21
C ARG A 63 4.36 -0.10 2.08
N HIS A 64 4.07 0.26 0.83
CA HIS A 64 4.92 -0.08 -0.31
C HIS A 64 6.33 0.52 -0.19
N GLN A 65 6.45 1.77 0.25
CA GLN A 65 7.74 2.40 0.48
C GLN A 65 8.52 1.68 1.59
N GLN A 66 7.86 1.35 2.71
CA GLN A 66 8.45 0.59 3.81
C GLN A 66 8.92 -0.81 3.36
N TYR A 67 8.11 -1.51 2.58
CA TYR A 67 8.48 -2.81 1.99
C TYR A 67 9.74 -2.68 1.13
N ARG A 68 9.77 -1.73 0.19
CA ARG A 68 10.91 -1.50 -0.70
C ARG A 68 12.19 -1.14 0.08
N ALA A 69 12.08 -0.27 1.09
CA ALA A 69 13.20 0.11 1.94
C ALA A 69 13.73 -1.09 2.75
N LEU A 70 12.84 -1.90 3.32
CA LEU A 70 13.22 -3.10 4.07
C LEU A 70 13.91 -4.12 3.16
N VAL A 71 13.36 -4.40 1.98
CA VAL A 71 13.97 -5.32 1.00
C VAL A 71 15.35 -4.81 0.59
N ALA A 72 15.51 -3.51 0.33
CA ALA A 72 16.81 -2.92 0.00
C ALA A 72 17.83 -3.07 1.14
N SER A 73 17.42 -2.80 2.38
CA SER A 73 18.23 -2.94 3.59
C SER A 73 18.66 -4.40 3.82
N LEU A 74 17.72 -5.34 3.74
CA LEU A 74 17.97 -6.78 3.94
C LEU A 74 18.84 -7.40 2.86
N ARG A 75 18.82 -6.83 1.65
CA ARG A 75 19.71 -7.29 0.59
C ARG A 75 21.15 -7.06 1.01
N GLY A 76 21.57 -5.85 1.42
CA GLY A 76 22.92 -5.64 1.97
C GLY A 76 24.07 -6.29 1.16
N GLY A 77 23.92 -6.38 -0.17
CA GLY A 77 24.85 -7.10 -1.07
C GLY A 77 24.56 -8.59 -1.33
N SER A 78 23.67 -9.21 -0.56
CA SER A 78 23.18 -10.58 -0.75
C SER A 78 22.22 -10.73 -1.94
N PRO A 79 22.19 -11.90 -2.60
CA PRO A 79 21.23 -12.20 -3.66
C PRO A 79 19.78 -12.17 -3.15
N LEU A 80 18.86 -11.70 -4.00
CA LEU A 80 17.42 -11.66 -3.69
C LEU A 80 16.84 -13.04 -3.36
N ALA A 81 17.37 -14.11 -3.99
CA ALA A 81 16.93 -15.48 -3.76
C ALA A 81 17.00 -15.89 -2.27
N ARG A 82 18.03 -15.44 -1.54
CA ARG A 82 18.18 -15.73 -0.10
C ARG A 82 17.07 -15.08 0.72
N LEU A 83 16.65 -13.87 0.36
CA LEU A 83 15.52 -13.20 1.02
C LEU A 83 14.21 -13.94 0.74
N ILE A 84 14.00 -14.36 -0.51
CA ILE A 84 12.83 -15.14 -0.93
C ILE A 84 12.75 -16.47 -0.15
N GLU A 85 13.86 -17.20 -0.01
CA GLU A 85 13.89 -18.46 0.75
C GLU A 85 13.47 -18.27 2.21
N ARG A 86 13.97 -17.22 2.88
CA ARG A 86 13.61 -16.89 4.26
C ARG A 86 12.13 -16.53 4.39
N ALA A 87 11.62 -15.70 3.46
CA ALA A 87 10.21 -15.33 3.41
C ALA A 87 9.30 -16.55 3.15
N ALA A 88 9.69 -17.43 2.22
CA ALA A 88 8.95 -18.66 1.90
C ALA A 88 8.88 -19.63 3.07
N ARG A 89 9.91 -19.65 3.94
CA ARG A 89 9.93 -20.40 5.20
C ARG A 89 9.13 -19.75 6.32
N ARG A 90 8.51 -18.59 6.07
CA ARG A 90 7.81 -17.77 7.07
C ARG A 90 8.68 -17.44 8.28
N GLU A 91 9.98 -17.26 8.05
CA GLU A 91 10.87 -16.75 9.10
C GLU A 91 10.42 -15.32 9.47
N PRO A 92 10.33 -14.98 10.77
CA PRO A 92 10.03 -13.62 11.16
C PRO A 92 11.20 -12.71 10.76
N ILE A 93 10.97 -11.85 9.77
CA ILE A 93 11.93 -10.86 9.30
C ILE A 93 11.52 -9.51 9.90
N PRO A 94 12.17 -9.05 10.98
CA PRO A 94 11.80 -7.82 11.64
C PRO A 94 12.14 -6.60 10.78
N VAL A 95 11.28 -5.58 10.86
CA VAL A 95 11.58 -4.24 10.38
C VAL A 95 12.53 -3.61 11.41
N ALA A 96 13.75 -3.25 10.99
CA ALA A 96 14.63 -2.46 11.84
C ALA A 96 13.99 -1.08 12.07
N ALA A 97 13.89 -0.67 13.34
CA ALA A 97 13.38 0.63 13.76
C ALA A 97 14.34 1.76 13.40
#